data_AF-A0A6I9PM65-F1
#
_entry.id   AF-A0A6I9PM65-F1
#
_cell.length_a   1.000
_cell.length_b   1.000
_cell.length_c   1.000
_cell.angle_alpha   90.00
_cell.angle_beta   90.00
_cell.angle_gamma   90.00
#
_symmetry.space_group_name_H-M   'P 1'
#
loop_
_entity.id
_entity.type
_entity.pdbx_description
1 polymer ?
#
loop_
_entity_poly.entity_id
_entity_poly.type
_entity_poly.pdbx_seq_one_letter_code
_entity_poly.pdbx_strand_id
1 'polypeptide(L)'
;MVFGVSLVCQGLKYELYEGHFLSVLFSESAVSSIGKATNIIKDFFKQKSVSRFRPYDVQDLLQPLIPRQPQTALAEQEPVAGPSACQQLRQLLKEALKILQDEGIVYRKVKSQDELYHVTAQDKDLLIAVKDIIREDCKREKYAEKGCHILHILSAVRQRYSLNVSRAALELVLKSLECNSDVVSTSDSHYTVF
;
A
#
# COMPACT_ATOMS: atom_id res chain seq x y z
N MET A 1 -20.93 30.53 -11.16
CA MET A 1 -21.00 29.07 -11.01
C MET A 1 -19.81 28.47 -11.71
N VAL A 2 -18.78 28.07 -10.96
CA VAL A 2 -17.60 27.40 -11.49
C VAL A 2 -17.29 26.29 -10.49
N PHE A 3 -17.63 25.05 -10.82
CA PHE A 3 -17.08 23.89 -10.13
C PHE A 3 -15.84 23.47 -10.92
N GLY A 4 -14.69 23.90 -10.42
CA GLY A 4 -13.39 23.48 -10.91
C GLY A 4 -13.19 22.00 -10.62
N VAL A 5 -12.87 21.25 -11.66
CA VAL A 5 -12.38 19.88 -11.61
C VAL A 5 -11.10 19.88 -10.78
N SER A 6 -11.10 19.25 -9.61
CA SER A 6 -9.95 19.21 -8.72
C SER A 6 -8.92 18.21 -9.25
N LEU A 7 -8.09 18.70 -10.18
CA LEU A 7 -6.87 18.05 -10.62
C LEU A 7 -5.75 18.44 -9.66
N VAL A 8 -5.54 17.66 -8.60
CA VAL A 8 -4.30 17.74 -7.81
C VAL A 8 -3.88 16.32 -7.42
N CYS A 9 -3.09 15.70 -8.28
CA CYS A 9 -2.22 14.59 -7.93
C CYS A 9 -0.78 15.03 -8.17
N GLN A 10 0.05 14.85 -7.15
CA GLN A 10 1.50 15.06 -7.05
C GLN A 10 2.00 16.42 -6.54
N GLY A 11 2.80 16.33 -5.47
CA GLY A 11 3.64 17.40 -4.94
C GLY A 11 4.72 16.80 -4.04
N LEU A 12 5.89 16.51 -4.61
CA LEU A 12 7.15 16.30 -3.88
C LEU A 12 7.78 17.67 -3.61
N LYS A 13 8.41 17.84 -2.44
CA LYS A 13 9.36 18.92 -2.21
C LYS A 13 10.58 18.36 -1.44
N TYR A 14 11.76 18.46 -2.05
CA TYR A 14 13.06 18.20 -1.42
C TYR A 14 13.79 19.54 -1.28
N GLU A 15 14.40 19.77 -0.11
CA GLU A 15 15.40 20.83 0.10
C GLU A 15 16.68 20.17 0.63
N LEU A 16 17.80 20.43 -0.07
CA LEU A 16 19.15 19.91 0.15
C LEU A 16 19.97 20.93 0.96
N TYR A 17 20.76 20.44 1.93
CA TYR A 17 21.94 21.16 2.44
C TYR A 17 23.10 20.18 2.63
N GLU A 18 24.27 20.58 2.12
CA GLU A 18 25.46 19.75 1.89
C GLU A 18 26.25 19.39 3.15
N GLY A 19 26.81 18.17 3.16
CA GLY A 19 27.78 17.72 4.16
C GLY A 19 27.89 16.19 4.38
N HIS A 20 27.09 15.37 3.69
CA HIS A 20 26.90 13.94 4.04
C HIS A 20 26.97 12.97 2.83
N PHE A 21 27.90 13.21 1.89
CA PHE A 21 27.82 12.71 0.51
C PHE A 21 27.92 11.19 0.32
N LEU A 22 28.69 10.44 1.13
CA LEU A 22 28.90 9.00 0.89
C LEU A 22 27.84 8.06 1.50
N SER A 23 27.27 8.40 2.65
CA SER A 23 26.16 7.64 3.26
C SER A 23 24.81 7.97 2.62
N VAL A 24 24.66 9.18 2.08
CA VAL A 24 23.49 9.58 1.30
C VAL A 24 23.42 8.84 -0.03
N LEU A 25 24.52 8.59 -0.75
CA LEU A 25 24.46 7.87 -2.03
C LEU A 25 24.02 6.41 -1.88
N PHE A 26 24.48 5.71 -0.83
CA PHE A 26 23.99 4.36 -0.52
C PHE A 26 22.52 4.38 -0.12
N SER A 27 22.10 5.41 0.64
CA SER A 27 20.70 5.64 1.03
C SER A 27 19.82 6.03 -0.16
N GLU A 28 20.28 6.87 -1.09
CA GLU A 28 19.54 7.29 -2.29
C GLU A 28 19.41 6.14 -3.28
N SER A 29 20.47 5.35 -3.46
CA SER A 29 20.44 4.14 -4.29
C SER A 29 19.47 3.11 -3.72
N ALA A 30 19.51 2.88 -2.40
CA ALA A 30 18.58 1.99 -1.72
C ALA A 30 17.12 2.51 -1.79
N VAL A 31 16.88 3.78 -1.46
CA VAL A 31 15.55 4.42 -1.55
C VAL A 31 15.03 4.41 -2.99
N SER A 32 15.90 4.63 -3.99
CA SER A 32 15.57 4.51 -5.41
C SER A 32 15.18 3.08 -5.79
N SER A 33 15.91 2.07 -5.30
CA SER A 33 15.62 0.65 -5.57
C SER A 33 14.31 0.18 -4.94
N ILE A 34 14.02 0.61 -3.71
CA ILE A 34 12.77 0.30 -3.00
C ILE A 34 11.59 0.99 -3.69
N GLY A 35 11.73 2.25 -4.08
CA GLY A 35 10.70 2.98 -4.84
C GLY A 35 10.39 2.29 -6.17
N LYS A 36 11.43 1.88 -6.92
CA LYS A 36 11.27 1.10 -8.16
C LYS A 36 10.57 -0.24 -7.91
N ALA A 37 11.00 -1.00 -6.90
CA ALA A 37 10.39 -2.27 -6.54
C ALA A 37 8.90 -2.12 -6.20
N THR A 38 8.57 -1.10 -5.41
CA THR A 38 7.20 -0.77 -5.03
C THR A 38 6.35 -0.46 -6.28
N ASN A 39 6.85 0.34 -7.21
CA ASN A 39 6.14 0.67 -8.45
C ASN A 39 5.95 -0.55 -9.37
N ILE A 40 6.98 -1.39 -9.54
CA ILE A 40 6.88 -2.64 -10.31
C ILE A 40 5.76 -3.53 -9.76
N ILE A 41 5.70 -3.70 -8.45
CA ILE A 41 4.65 -4.52 -7.80
C ILE A 41 3.27 -3.87 -7.97
N LYS A 42 3.14 -2.54 -7.79
CA LYS A 42 1.87 -1.82 -8.01
C LYS A 42 1.36 -2.01 -9.44
N ASP A 43 2.24 -1.87 -10.42
CA ASP A 43 1.89 -2.00 -11.83
C ASP A 43 1.51 -3.44 -12.17
N PHE A 44 2.21 -4.43 -11.61
CA PHE A 44 1.83 -5.83 -11.73
C PHE A 44 0.40 -6.10 -11.20
N PHE A 45 0.05 -5.57 -10.03
CA PHE A 45 -1.31 -5.72 -9.48
C PHE A 45 -2.38 -5.15 -10.40
N LYS A 46 -2.13 -3.99 -11.01
CA LYS A 46 -3.05 -3.36 -11.97
C LYS A 46 -3.15 -4.17 -13.26
N GLN A 47 -2.02 -4.52 -13.86
CA GLN A 47 -1.97 -5.21 -15.16
C GLN A 47 -2.58 -6.61 -15.11
N LYS A 48 -2.35 -7.34 -14.01
CA LYS A 48 -2.85 -8.72 -13.84
C LYS A 48 -4.13 -8.81 -13.03
N SER A 49 -4.69 -7.67 -12.58
CA SER A 49 -5.88 -7.62 -11.71
C SER A 49 -5.75 -8.57 -10.51
N VAL A 50 -4.59 -8.54 -9.86
CA VAL A 50 -4.25 -9.46 -8.76
C VAL A 50 -5.12 -9.12 -7.56
N SER A 51 -5.92 -10.08 -7.09
CA SER A 51 -6.75 -9.92 -5.88
C SER A 51 -6.04 -10.34 -4.61
N ARG A 52 -5.19 -11.38 -4.71
CA ARG A 52 -4.43 -11.96 -3.61
C ARG A 52 -3.13 -12.55 -4.12
N PHE A 53 -2.10 -12.54 -3.29
CA PHE A 53 -0.79 -13.07 -3.64
C PHE A 53 -0.02 -13.46 -2.36
N ARG A 54 0.96 -14.34 -2.53
CA ARG A 54 2.00 -14.62 -1.54
C ARG A 54 3.31 -13.94 -1.97
N PRO A 55 4.23 -13.63 -1.04
CA PRO A 55 5.47 -12.91 -1.37
C PRO A 55 6.27 -13.52 -2.53
N TYR A 56 6.32 -14.85 -2.62
CA TYR A 56 7.06 -15.54 -3.69
C TYR A 56 6.45 -15.29 -5.09
N ASP A 57 5.15 -15.00 -5.21
CA ASP A 57 4.48 -14.74 -6.50
C ASP A 57 5.00 -13.45 -7.18
N VAL A 58 5.55 -12.53 -6.40
CA VAL A 58 6.06 -11.22 -6.86
C VAL A 58 7.58 -11.09 -6.72
N GLN A 59 8.24 -12.07 -6.11
CA GLN A 59 9.68 -12.02 -5.82
C GLN A 59 10.50 -11.92 -7.11
N ASP A 60 10.13 -12.68 -8.14
CA ASP A 60 10.88 -12.73 -9.40
C ASP A 60 10.80 -11.42 -10.19
N LEU A 61 9.76 -10.61 -9.96
CA LEU A 61 9.61 -9.29 -10.57
C LEU A 61 10.74 -8.33 -10.16
N LEU A 62 11.38 -8.59 -9.01
CA LEU A 62 12.41 -7.73 -8.45
C LEU A 62 13.84 -8.19 -8.79
N GLN A 63 14.00 -9.36 -9.41
CA GLN A 63 15.33 -9.86 -9.82
C GLN A 63 16.13 -8.85 -10.67
N PRO A 64 15.53 -8.10 -11.62
CA PRO A 64 16.26 -7.11 -12.41
C PRO A 64 16.84 -5.95 -11.60
N LEU A 65 16.35 -5.72 -10.38
CA LEU A 65 16.82 -4.64 -9.50
C LEU A 65 18.03 -5.05 -8.64
N ILE A 66 18.34 -6.35 -8.57
CA ILE A 66 19.46 -6.84 -7.78
C ILE A 66 20.73 -6.84 -8.65
N PRO A 67 21.81 -6.15 -8.22
CA PRO A 67 23.07 -6.19 -8.92
C PRO A 67 23.57 -7.63 -9.01
N ARG A 68 23.80 -8.13 -10.23
CA ARG A 68 24.54 -9.38 -10.41
C ARG A 68 26.01 -9.08 -10.12
N GLN A 69 26.54 -9.58 -9.01
CA GLN A 69 27.99 -9.58 -8.82
C GLN A 69 28.62 -10.37 -9.97
N PRO A 70 29.61 -9.80 -10.69
CA PRO A 70 30.40 -10.58 -11.62
C PRO A 70 31.05 -11.72 -10.84
N GLN A 71 30.95 -12.94 -11.34
CA GLN A 71 31.80 -14.02 -10.84
C GLN A 71 33.20 -13.74 -11.36
N THR A 72 34.00 -13.01 -10.59
CA THR A 72 35.39 -12.75 -10.92
C THR A 72 36.14 -14.07 -10.83
N ALA A 73 36.61 -14.56 -11.98
CA ALA A 73 37.58 -15.63 -12.05
C ALA A 73 38.84 -15.23 -11.26
N LEU A 74 39.27 -16.11 -10.35
CA LEU A 74 40.64 -16.28 -9.84
C LEU A 74 41.39 -14.98 -9.44
N ALA A 75 41.35 -14.61 -8.16
CA ALA A 75 42.53 -14.25 -7.35
C ALA A 75 42.10 -13.81 -5.94
N GLU A 76 42.53 -14.59 -4.95
CA GLU A 76 42.81 -14.24 -3.55
C GLU A 76 42.26 -12.90 -3.04
N GLN A 77 40.99 -12.89 -2.62
CA GLN A 77 40.49 -11.91 -1.66
C GLN A 77 39.61 -12.63 -0.63
N GLU A 78 39.91 -12.38 0.65
CA GLU A 78 39.16 -12.82 1.82
C GLU A 78 37.64 -12.68 1.59
N PRO A 79 36.81 -13.68 1.95
CA PRO A 79 35.38 -13.63 1.72
C PRO A 79 34.76 -12.60 2.65
N VAL A 80 34.62 -11.36 2.17
CA VAL A 80 33.75 -10.38 2.82
C VAL A 80 32.34 -10.96 2.76
N ALA A 81 31.83 -11.39 3.92
CA ALA A 81 30.53 -12.03 4.09
C ALA A 81 29.37 -11.04 3.88
N GLY A 82 29.26 -10.49 2.66
CA GLY A 82 28.12 -9.68 2.24
C GLY A 82 26.87 -10.53 2.06
N PRO A 83 25.66 -9.96 2.22
CA PRO A 83 24.43 -10.68 1.98
C PRO A 83 24.36 -11.15 0.53
N SER A 84 24.06 -12.43 0.34
CA SER A 84 23.87 -13.02 -0.99
C SER A 84 22.78 -12.27 -1.78
N ALA A 85 22.85 -12.33 -3.11
CA ALA A 85 21.81 -11.76 -3.99
C ALA A 85 20.39 -12.21 -3.60
N CYS A 86 20.24 -13.45 -3.14
CA CYS A 86 18.97 -13.98 -2.66
C CYS A 86 18.51 -13.33 -1.34
N GLN A 87 19.44 -13.01 -0.42
CA GLN A 87 19.13 -12.27 0.81
C GLN A 87 18.76 -10.81 0.50
N GLN A 88 19.49 -10.16 -0.41
CA GLN A 88 19.18 -8.80 -0.87
C GLN A 88 17.79 -8.73 -1.51
N LEU A 89 17.45 -9.70 -2.37
CA LEU A 89 16.14 -9.80 -3.00
C LEU A 89 15.00 -9.92 -1.97
N ARG A 90 15.17 -10.81 -0.98
CA ARG A 90 14.19 -10.99 0.09
C ARG A 90 14.04 -9.72 0.94
N GLN A 91 15.13 -9.04 1.23
CA GLN A 91 15.10 -7.79 2.01
C GLN A 91 14.39 -6.67 1.24
N LEU A 92 14.73 -6.48 -0.04
CA LEU A 92 14.07 -5.51 -0.91
C LEU A 92 12.57 -5.78 -1.03
N LEU A 93 12.18 -7.04 -1.23
CA LEU A 93 10.77 -7.43 -1.27
C LEU A 93 10.07 -7.12 0.06
N LYS A 94 10.68 -7.45 1.19
CA LYS A 94 10.13 -7.21 2.51
C LYS A 94 9.90 -5.71 2.77
N GLU A 95 10.84 -4.86 2.38
CA GLU A 95 10.72 -3.41 2.52
C GLU A 95 9.65 -2.83 1.59
N ALA A 96 9.61 -3.25 0.33
CA ALA A 96 8.57 -2.83 -0.61
C ALA A 96 7.17 -3.25 -0.13
N LEU A 97 7.00 -4.48 0.36
CA LEU A 97 5.73 -4.95 0.92
C LEU A 97 5.31 -4.16 2.16
N LYS A 98 6.28 -3.74 3.00
CA LYS A 98 5.99 -2.89 4.16
C LYS A 98 5.43 -1.54 3.72
N ILE A 99 6.05 -0.88 2.73
CA ILE A 99 5.55 0.39 2.19
C ILE A 99 4.14 0.22 1.62
N LEU A 100 3.90 -0.85 0.84
CA LEU A 100 2.58 -1.14 0.28
C LEU A 100 1.52 -1.38 1.37
N GLN A 101 1.91 -1.94 2.52
CA GLN A 101 1.02 -2.10 3.67
C GLN A 101 0.75 -0.78 4.40
N ASP A 102 1.79 0.03 4.60
CA ASP A 102 1.70 1.34 5.24
C ASP A 102 0.80 2.29 4.42
N GLU A 103 0.91 2.23 3.09
CA GLU A 103 0.02 2.94 2.15
C GLU A 103 -1.38 2.31 2.01
N GLY A 104 -1.62 1.14 2.61
CA GLY A 104 -2.91 0.45 2.56
C GLY A 104 -3.26 -0.20 1.23
N ILE A 105 -2.32 -0.27 0.28
CA ILE A 105 -2.52 -0.90 -1.04
C ILE A 105 -2.70 -2.41 -0.91
N VAL A 106 -1.98 -2.99 0.04
CA VAL A 106 -2.14 -4.39 0.41
C VAL A 106 -2.33 -4.52 1.91
N TYR A 107 -3.00 -5.58 2.34
CA TYR A 107 -3.12 -5.91 3.75
C TYR A 107 -3.21 -7.43 3.92
N ARG A 108 -2.94 -7.92 5.12
CA ARG A 108 -3.11 -9.35 5.45
C ARG A 108 -4.41 -9.53 6.19
N LYS A 109 -5.38 -10.24 5.60
CA LYS A 109 -6.69 -10.48 6.24
C LYS A 109 -6.53 -11.22 7.57
N VAL A 110 -5.66 -12.23 7.60
CA VAL A 110 -5.27 -12.97 8.80
C VAL A 110 -3.74 -12.94 8.92
N LYS A 111 -3.23 -12.72 10.14
CA LYS A 111 -1.80 -12.86 10.42
C LYS A 111 -1.50 -14.35 10.65
N SER A 112 -1.11 -15.04 9.59
CA SER A 112 -0.71 -16.45 9.63
C SER A 112 0.70 -16.62 9.05
N GLN A 113 1.28 -17.81 9.25
CA GLN A 113 2.58 -18.17 8.69
C GLN A 113 2.58 -18.20 7.15
N ASP A 114 1.42 -18.39 6.52
CA ASP A 114 1.28 -18.47 5.06
C ASP A 114 1.43 -17.11 4.34
N GLU A 115 1.48 -16.01 5.10
CA GLU A 115 1.68 -14.63 4.61
C GLU A 115 0.85 -14.29 3.35
N LEU A 116 -0.46 -14.59 3.37
CA LEU A 116 -1.34 -14.26 2.25
C LEU A 116 -1.76 -12.78 2.30
N TYR A 117 -1.43 -12.04 1.25
CA TYR A 117 -1.78 -10.63 1.09
C TYR A 117 -3.01 -10.48 0.19
N HIS A 118 -3.85 -9.51 0.52
CA HIS A 118 -4.99 -9.05 -0.27
C HIS A 118 -4.66 -7.68 -0.86
N VAL A 119 -4.99 -7.47 -2.13
CA VAL A 119 -4.89 -6.17 -2.80
C VAL A 119 -6.19 -5.40 -2.57
N THR A 120 -6.11 -4.30 -1.82
CA THR A 120 -7.28 -3.55 -1.33
C THR A 120 -8.23 -3.14 -2.45
N ALA A 121 -7.70 -2.66 -3.58
CA ALA A 121 -8.50 -2.21 -4.72
C ALA A 121 -9.27 -3.34 -5.44
N GLN A 122 -8.86 -4.59 -5.26
CA GLN A 122 -9.46 -5.76 -5.90
C GLN A 122 -10.32 -6.60 -4.93
N ASP A 123 -10.36 -6.21 -3.66
CA ASP A 123 -11.13 -6.91 -2.62
C ASP A 123 -12.59 -6.43 -2.61
N LYS A 124 -13.42 -7.14 -3.38
CA LYS A 124 -14.85 -6.86 -3.48
C LYS A 124 -15.59 -7.08 -2.17
N ASP A 125 -15.16 -8.07 -1.37
CA ASP A 125 -15.81 -8.39 -0.10
C ASP A 125 -15.59 -7.26 0.92
N LEU A 126 -14.38 -6.70 0.95
CA LEU A 126 -14.08 -5.51 1.76
C LEU A 126 -14.94 -4.32 1.32
N LEU A 127 -15.06 -4.08 0.01
CA LEU A 127 -15.85 -2.97 -0.52
C LEU A 127 -17.34 -3.10 -0.15
N ILE A 128 -17.90 -4.31 -0.29
CA ILE A 128 -19.27 -4.62 0.14
C ILE A 128 -19.44 -4.39 1.65
N ALA A 129 -18.52 -4.92 2.46
CA ALA A 129 -18.59 -4.78 3.91
C ALA A 129 -18.56 -3.31 4.36
N VAL A 130 -17.70 -2.47 3.78
CA VAL A 130 -17.63 -1.03 4.08
C VAL A 130 -18.94 -0.34 3.70
N LYS A 131 -19.46 -0.63 2.50
CA LYS A 131 -20.72 -0.06 2.02
C LYS A 131 -21.91 -0.43 2.92
N ASP A 132 -21.99 -1.69 3.33
CA ASP A 132 -23.06 -2.16 4.21
C ASP A 132 -22.96 -1.56 5.62
N ILE A 133 -21.75 -1.41 6.16
CA ILE A 133 -21.52 -0.70 7.43
C ILE A 133 -22.03 0.74 7.36
N ILE A 134 -21.68 1.50 6.32
CA ILE A 134 -22.13 2.89 6.18
C ILE A 134 -23.65 2.93 6.03
N ARG A 135 -24.23 2.03 5.23
CA ARG A 135 -25.68 1.93 5.05
C ARG A 135 -26.42 1.62 6.34
N GLU A 136 -25.90 0.71 7.17
CA GLU A 136 -26.56 0.26 8.39
C GLU A 136 -26.33 1.24 9.55
N ASP A 137 -25.08 1.63 9.77
CA ASP A 137 -24.71 2.42 10.93
C ASP A 137 -25.12 3.88 10.77
N CYS A 138 -25.02 4.46 9.56
CA CYS A 138 -25.31 5.89 9.34
C CYS A 138 -26.81 6.18 9.18
N LYS A 139 -27.67 5.15 9.06
CA LYS A 139 -29.14 5.30 9.11
C LYS A 139 -29.67 5.59 10.52
N ARG A 140 -28.86 5.40 11.55
CA ARG A 140 -29.28 5.71 12.92
C ARG A 140 -29.52 7.21 13.03
N GLU A 141 -30.63 7.60 13.65
CA GLU A 141 -31.10 8.99 13.74
C GLU A 141 -30.00 9.98 14.18
N LYS A 142 -29.14 9.55 15.10
CA LYS A 142 -27.95 10.29 15.57
C LYS A 142 -26.93 10.68 14.49
N TYR A 143 -26.97 10.08 13.30
CA TYR A 143 -26.04 10.30 12.20
C TYR A 143 -26.72 10.75 10.91
N ALA A 144 -28.04 11.01 10.94
CA ALA A 144 -28.83 11.30 9.75
C ALA A 144 -28.37 12.56 9.00
N GLU A 145 -27.83 13.56 9.70
CA GLU A 145 -27.37 14.81 9.08
C GLU A 145 -25.91 14.78 8.60
N LYS A 146 -25.01 14.15 9.37
CA LYS A 146 -23.56 14.22 9.11
C LYS A 146 -22.94 12.94 8.56
N GLY A 147 -23.61 11.80 8.69
CA GLY A 147 -23.05 10.49 8.39
C GLY A 147 -22.12 9.98 9.51
N CYS A 148 -21.37 8.93 9.22
CA CYS A 148 -20.46 8.30 10.17
C CYS A 148 -19.02 8.79 9.99
N HIS A 149 -18.33 9.06 11.10
CA HIS A 149 -16.91 9.38 11.08
C HIS A 149 -16.06 8.17 10.66
N ILE A 150 -14.95 8.40 9.95
CA ILE A 150 -14.03 7.37 9.45
C ILE A 150 -13.55 6.41 10.54
N LEU A 151 -13.32 6.89 11.76
CA LEU A 151 -12.87 6.03 12.86
C LEU A 151 -13.96 5.05 13.32
N HIS A 152 -15.23 5.45 13.26
CA HIS A 152 -16.35 4.56 13.54
C HIS A 152 -16.43 3.46 12.48
N ILE A 153 -16.34 3.85 11.21
CA ILE A 153 -16.33 2.91 10.07
C ILE A 153 -15.16 1.92 10.22
N LEU A 154 -13.95 2.41 10.52
CA LEU A 154 -12.77 1.57 10.73
C LEU A 154 -12.97 0.56 11.85
N SER A 155 -13.54 1.00 12.98
CA SER A 155 -13.85 0.12 14.11
C SER A 155 -14.82 -0.99 13.69
N ALA A 156 -15.92 -0.63 13.02
CA ALA A 156 -16.93 -1.58 12.55
C ALA A 156 -16.36 -2.56 11.51
N VAL A 157 -15.53 -2.11 10.57
CA VAL A 157 -14.86 -2.97 9.56
C VAL A 157 -13.94 -3.97 10.24
N ARG A 158 -13.20 -3.54 11.27
CA ARG A 158 -12.31 -4.43 12.03
C ARG A 158 -13.07 -5.51 12.78
N GLN A 159 -14.24 -5.18 13.31
CA GLN A 159 -15.09 -6.12 14.03
C GLN A 159 -15.82 -7.10 13.11
N ARG A 160 -16.29 -6.65 11.95
CA ARG A 160 -17.17 -7.43 11.06
C ARG A 160 -16.45 -8.11 9.91
N TYR A 161 -15.27 -7.63 9.51
CA TYR A 161 -14.54 -8.14 8.34
C TYR A 161 -13.11 -8.61 8.65
N SER A 162 -12.24 -7.72 9.13
CA SER A 162 -10.87 -8.09 9.53
C SER A 162 -10.20 -7.04 10.41
N LEU A 163 -9.68 -7.47 11.57
CA LEU A 163 -8.92 -6.65 12.51
C LEU A 163 -7.68 -5.98 11.90
N ASN A 164 -7.18 -6.51 10.78
CA ASN A 164 -5.93 -6.09 10.16
C ASN A 164 -6.10 -5.02 9.08
N VAL A 165 -7.33 -4.58 8.80
CA VAL A 165 -7.56 -3.45 7.89
C VAL A 165 -6.95 -2.18 8.52
N SER A 166 -6.06 -1.54 7.79
CA SER A 166 -5.44 -0.27 8.20
C SER A 166 -6.35 0.91 7.85
N ARG A 167 -6.11 2.06 8.48
CA ARG A 167 -6.81 3.30 8.12
C ARG A 167 -6.56 3.67 6.65
N ALA A 168 -5.32 3.55 6.18
CA ALA A 168 -4.96 3.83 4.79
C ALA A 168 -5.71 2.93 3.80
N ALA A 169 -5.85 1.63 4.11
CA ALA A 169 -6.62 0.72 3.26
C ALA A 169 -8.11 1.11 3.23
N LEU A 170 -8.69 1.49 4.37
CA LEU A 170 -10.06 1.99 4.43
C LEU A 170 -10.24 3.28 3.61
N GLU A 171 -9.31 4.23 3.70
CA GLU A 171 -9.35 5.48 2.93
C GLU A 171 -9.34 5.22 1.42
N LEU A 172 -8.55 4.24 0.95
CA LEU A 172 -8.57 3.82 -0.46
C LEU A 172 -9.93 3.23 -0.88
N VAL A 173 -10.55 2.42 -0.02
CA VAL A 173 -11.89 1.85 -0.30
C VAL A 173 -12.95 2.94 -0.34
N LEU A 174 -12.95 3.86 0.64
CA LEU A 174 -13.89 4.99 0.71
C LEU A 174 -13.75 5.89 -0.52
N LYS A 175 -12.52 6.18 -0.95
CA LYS A 175 -12.26 6.93 -2.19
C LYS A 175 -12.81 6.19 -3.41
N SER A 176 -12.65 4.88 -3.49
CA SER A 176 -13.23 4.08 -4.59
C SER A 176 -14.76 4.13 -4.59
N LEU A 177 -15.39 4.03 -3.41
CA LEU A 177 -16.85 4.10 -3.27
C LEU A 177 -17.36 5.50 -3.66
N GLU A 178 -16.64 6.55 -3.28
CA GLU A 178 -16.97 7.93 -3.64
C GLU A 178 -16.86 8.17 -5.15
N CYS A 179 -15.79 7.66 -5.79
CA CYS A 179 -15.66 7.70 -7.25
C CYS A 179 -16.79 6.95 -7.98
N ASN A 180 -17.32 5.89 -7.38
CA ASN A 180 -18.45 5.12 -7.92
C ASN A 180 -19.82 5.71 -7.56
N SER A 181 -19.87 6.85 -6.85
CA SER A 181 -21.11 7.45 -6.34
C SER A 181 -21.92 6.52 -5.42
N ASP A 182 -21.25 5.61 -4.70
CA ASP A 182 -21.88 4.75 -3.69
C ASP A 182 -21.99 5.44 -2.32
N VAL A 183 -21.05 6.35 -2.01
CA VAL A 183 -20.98 7.13 -0.78
C VAL A 183 -20.51 8.55 -1.09
N VAL A 184 -20.82 9.50 -0.22
CA VAL A 184 -20.35 10.88 -0.32
C VAL A 184 -19.64 11.30 0.96
N SER A 185 -18.53 12.02 0.83
CA SER A 185 -17.90 12.72 1.96
C SER A 185 -18.66 14.02 2.26
N THR A 186 -19.05 14.23 3.51
CA THR A 186 -19.87 15.39 3.90
C THR A 186 -19.02 16.50 4.52
N SER A 187 -18.26 16.18 5.58
CA SER A 187 -17.45 17.10 6.38
C SER A 187 -16.41 16.33 7.18
N ASP A 188 -15.26 16.91 7.50
CA ASP A 188 -14.23 16.39 8.44
C ASP A 188 -14.18 14.86 8.58
N SER A 189 -13.89 14.13 7.50
CA SER A 189 -13.78 12.66 7.50
C SER A 189 -15.06 11.89 7.86
N HIS A 190 -16.24 12.45 7.56
CA HIS A 190 -17.53 11.77 7.65
C HIS A 190 -18.04 11.32 6.29
N TYR A 191 -18.71 10.17 6.27
CA TYR A 191 -19.26 9.53 5.09
C TYR A 191 -20.73 9.16 5.29
N THR A 192 -21.52 9.36 4.26
CA THR A 192 -22.91 8.88 4.18
C THR A 192 -23.17 8.22 2.84
N VAL A 193 -24.21 7.39 2.77
CA VAL A 193 -24.69 6.85 1.49
C VAL A 193 -25.39 7.95 0.68
N PHE A 194 -25.31 7.85 -0.65
CA PHE A 194 -26.20 8.58 -1.55
C PHE A 194 -27.65 8.09 -1.40
#